data_AF-A0A952WI29-F1
#
_entry.id   AF-A0A952WI29-F1
#
_cell.length_a   1.000
_cell.length_b   1.000
_cell.length_c   1.000
_cell.angle_alpha   90.00
_cell.angle_beta   90.00
_cell.angle_gamma   90.00
#
_symmetry.space_group_name_H-M   'P 1'
#
loop_
_entity.id
_entity.type
_entity.pdbx_description
1 polymer ?
#
loop_
_entity_poly.entity_id
_entity_poly.type
_entity_poly.pdbx_seq_one_letter_code
_entity_poly.pdbx_strand_id
1 'polypeptide(L)'
;MVHPYLRRRNKEEPIPPSPHPSFDEVLGRTLGVPLFQEQCMALAVKAAGFTPGEADQLRRAMAAWKRKGDPAIVRGALLRADQRFHEHGFPESHAASFALLVYASAWLKCHYPAEFCAAILNSQPMGFYAPAQLIRDAKEHNVVVRPIDVNHSAWDCTVEPDGALRLGMRLVAGARKEDGDAIRAAVERRGRYSSLLSLWRESGSSALTFRRLAGADAFGSMNLSRQEALWNARLLRDDKLPLFDGAEEPEAEPGLPALSAQQHTTLDYNATGLSLKSHPMEFLRPSLRARKVRPCGDLRNAKLCHNDCPIAVAGLVLVRQRPGTASGVTFITIEDETGIANLIVWRQVYECYRKQARANVLSLTERSSAKVRLCT
;
A
#
# COMPACT_ATOMS: atom_id res chain seq x y z
N MET A 1 12.86 -15.16 18.54
CA MET A 1 14.21 -15.04 17.93
C MET A 1 14.57 -13.62 17.49
N VAL A 2 13.62 -12.79 17.04
CA VAL A 2 13.94 -11.42 16.54
C VAL A 2 14.46 -10.47 17.63
N HIS A 3 13.89 -10.48 18.85
CA HIS A 3 14.29 -9.53 19.89
C HIS A 3 15.74 -9.66 20.39
N PRO A 4 16.27 -10.86 20.68
CA PRO A 4 17.69 -11.01 21.01
C PRO A 4 18.62 -10.52 19.91
N TYR A 5 18.30 -10.81 18.63
CA TYR A 5 19.09 -10.33 17.50
C TYR A 5 19.12 -8.80 17.42
N LEU A 6 17.96 -8.14 17.56
CA LEU A 6 17.86 -6.68 17.52
C LEU A 6 18.62 -6.00 18.67
N ARG A 7 18.46 -6.49 19.91
CA ARG A 7 19.18 -5.93 21.07
C ARG A 7 20.69 -6.07 20.94
N ARG A 8 21.17 -7.21 20.45
CA ARG A 8 22.60 -7.43 20.20
C ARG A 8 23.11 -6.55 19.07
N ARG A 9 22.34 -6.39 17.99
CA ARG A 9 22.69 -5.48 16.88
C ARG A 9 22.76 -4.03 17.33
N ASN A 10 21.88 -3.62 18.23
CA ASN A 10 21.86 -2.29 18.84
C ASN A 10 22.89 -2.10 19.97
N LYS A 11 23.68 -3.13 20.30
CA LYS A 11 24.65 -3.14 21.41
C LYS A 11 24.02 -2.96 22.80
N GLU A 12 22.73 -3.24 22.94
CA GLU A 12 22.00 -3.24 24.22
C GLU A 12 22.28 -4.51 25.05
N GLU A 13 22.68 -5.59 24.37
CA GLU A 13 23.02 -6.89 24.97
C GLU A 13 24.34 -7.38 24.36
N PRO A 14 25.35 -7.78 25.16
CA PRO A 14 26.57 -8.37 24.61
C PRO A 14 26.27 -9.72 23.94
N ILE A 15 27.06 -10.08 22.95
CA ILE A 15 26.96 -11.40 22.32
C ILE A 15 27.40 -12.43 23.36
N PRO A 16 26.56 -13.44 23.69
CA PRO A 16 26.94 -14.44 24.67
C PRO A 16 28.16 -15.23 24.18
N PRO A 17 29.06 -15.65 25.09
CA PRO A 17 30.20 -16.47 24.72
C PRO A 17 29.71 -17.74 24.03
N SER A 18 30.32 -18.06 22.90
CA SER A 18 29.95 -19.26 22.17
C SER A 18 30.28 -20.51 22.98
N PRO A 19 29.39 -21.52 23.00
CA PRO A 19 29.65 -22.79 23.69
C PRO A 19 30.90 -23.53 23.20
N HIS A 20 31.35 -23.24 21.97
CA HIS A 20 32.56 -23.84 21.39
C HIS A 20 33.20 -22.88 20.36
N PRO A 21 34.54 -22.77 20.28
CA PRO A 21 35.22 -21.88 19.34
C PRO A 21 34.84 -22.11 17.86
N SER A 22 34.51 -23.36 17.51
CA SER A 22 34.09 -23.71 16.14
C SER A 22 32.72 -23.14 15.75
N PHE A 23 31.88 -22.76 16.72
CA PHE A 23 30.56 -22.17 16.47
C PHE A 23 30.61 -20.65 16.27
N ASP A 24 31.69 -19.98 16.69
CA ASP A 24 31.85 -18.53 16.50
C ASP A 24 31.81 -18.14 15.02
N GLU A 25 32.44 -18.96 14.17
CA GLU A 25 32.46 -18.74 12.72
C GLU A 25 31.05 -18.83 12.09
N VAL A 26 30.18 -19.70 12.62
CA VAL A 26 28.83 -19.95 12.08
C VAL A 26 27.81 -18.96 12.63
N LEU A 27 27.88 -18.67 13.93
CA LEU A 27 26.94 -17.80 14.63
C LEU A 27 27.36 -16.33 14.68
N GLY A 28 28.61 -16.01 14.35
CA GLY A 28 29.12 -14.64 14.34
C GLY A 28 28.35 -13.73 13.37
N ARG A 29 28.00 -14.25 12.19
CA ARG A 29 27.20 -13.51 11.18
C ARG A 29 25.80 -13.13 11.69
N THR A 30 25.26 -13.86 12.66
CA THR A 30 23.92 -13.64 13.22
C THR A 30 23.94 -13.29 14.72
N LEU A 31 25.07 -12.77 15.22
CA LEU A 31 25.22 -12.27 16.60
C LEU A 31 24.83 -13.31 17.67
N GLY A 32 25.23 -14.57 17.47
CA GLY A 32 24.94 -15.64 18.42
C GLY A 32 23.49 -16.14 18.39
N VAL A 33 22.69 -15.80 17.37
CA VAL A 33 21.32 -16.29 17.21
C VAL A 33 21.26 -17.19 15.98
N PRO A 34 20.96 -18.50 16.11
CA PRO A 34 20.74 -19.35 14.94
C PRO A 34 19.41 -18.97 14.27
N LEU A 35 19.48 -18.45 13.04
CA LEU A 35 18.31 -18.00 12.29
C LEU A 35 18.02 -18.90 11.08
N PHE A 36 19.07 -19.45 10.47
CA PHE A 36 18.97 -20.21 9.22
C PHE A 36 19.11 -21.72 9.41
N GLN A 37 18.48 -22.50 8.54
CA GLN A 37 18.61 -23.96 8.54
C GLN A 37 20.04 -24.39 8.25
N GLU A 38 20.71 -23.70 7.33
CA GLU A 38 22.09 -23.92 6.92
C GLU A 38 23.07 -23.70 8.09
N GLN A 39 22.82 -22.70 8.94
CA GLN A 39 23.59 -22.50 10.18
C GLN A 39 23.41 -23.67 11.15
N CYS A 40 22.19 -24.18 11.31
CA CYS A 40 21.94 -25.35 12.15
C CYS A 40 22.69 -26.60 11.64
N MET A 41 22.76 -26.78 10.32
CA MET A 41 23.53 -27.87 9.72
C MET A 41 25.03 -27.72 10.00
N ALA A 42 25.58 -26.51 9.79
CA ALA A 42 26.99 -26.24 10.05
C ALA A 42 27.34 -26.42 11.54
N LEU A 43 26.44 -26.05 12.45
CA LEU A 43 26.59 -26.32 13.88
C LEU A 43 26.55 -27.83 14.18
N ALA A 44 25.63 -28.59 13.60
CA ALA A 44 25.54 -30.04 13.81
C ALA A 44 26.79 -30.79 13.31
N VAL A 45 27.30 -30.43 12.13
CA VAL A 45 28.57 -30.94 11.58
C VAL A 45 29.73 -30.66 12.53
N LYS A 46 29.85 -29.42 13.00
CA LYS A 46 30.95 -29.00 13.89
C LYS A 46 30.81 -29.52 15.33
N ALA A 47 29.60 -29.78 15.80
CA ALA A 47 29.31 -30.24 17.16
C ALA A 47 29.43 -31.76 17.32
N ALA A 48 28.99 -32.51 16.29
CA ALA A 48 28.86 -33.97 16.33
C ALA A 48 29.80 -34.69 15.37
N GLY A 49 30.59 -33.97 14.56
CA GLY A 49 31.52 -34.57 13.58
C GLY A 49 30.83 -35.18 12.36
N PHE A 50 29.55 -34.86 12.12
CA PHE A 50 28.78 -35.41 11.01
C PHE A 50 29.35 -34.98 9.65
N THR A 51 29.25 -35.87 8.67
CA THR A 51 29.52 -35.52 7.27
C THR A 51 28.42 -34.59 6.72
N PRO A 52 28.68 -33.78 5.69
CA PRO A 52 27.66 -32.91 5.08
C PRO A 52 26.40 -33.65 4.61
N GLY A 53 26.54 -34.92 4.19
CA GLY A 53 25.40 -35.78 3.79
C GLY A 53 24.52 -36.20 4.97
N GLU A 54 25.11 -36.55 6.12
CA GLU A 54 24.38 -36.89 7.35
C GLU A 54 23.66 -35.67 7.92
N ALA A 55 24.25 -34.47 7.80
CA ALA A 55 23.60 -33.22 8.18
C ALA A 55 22.38 -32.89 7.30
N ASP A 56 22.42 -33.17 5.99
CA ASP A 56 21.24 -33.01 5.12
C ASP A 56 20.16 -34.05 5.41
N GLN A 57 20.54 -35.29 5.73
CA GLN A 57 19.59 -36.32 6.21
C GLN A 57 18.92 -35.89 7.52
N LEU A 58 19.68 -35.30 8.45
CA LEU A 58 19.15 -34.71 9.68
C LEU A 58 18.20 -33.54 9.37
N ARG A 59 18.52 -32.67 8.40
CA ARG A 59 17.61 -31.60 7.93
C ARG A 59 16.30 -32.17 7.39
N ARG A 60 16.35 -33.18 6.51
CA ARG A 60 15.16 -33.82 5.94
C ARG A 60 14.33 -34.51 7.02
N ALA A 61 14.98 -35.17 7.99
CA ALA A 61 14.32 -35.77 9.14
C ALA A 61 13.65 -34.72 10.04
N MET A 62 14.30 -33.58 10.28
CA MET A 62 13.72 -32.45 11.03
C MET A 62 12.54 -31.79 10.29
N ALA A 63 12.61 -31.65 8.96
CA ALA A 63 11.50 -31.13 8.16
C ALA A 63 10.31 -32.12 8.06
N ALA A 64 10.61 -33.43 8.01
CA ALA A 64 9.63 -34.52 8.00
C ALA A 64 9.01 -34.82 9.38
N TRP A 65 9.64 -34.33 10.45
CA TRP A 65 9.19 -34.49 11.84
C TRP A 65 7.79 -33.94 12.11
N LYS A 66 7.28 -33.09 11.21
CA LYS A 66 5.88 -32.65 11.20
C LYS A 66 4.85 -33.78 10.99
N ARG A 67 5.26 -35.01 10.59
CA ARG A 67 4.31 -36.08 10.21
C ARG A 67 4.48 -37.48 10.83
N LYS A 68 5.62 -37.85 11.43
CA LYS A 68 5.92 -39.09 12.21
C LYS A 68 7.39 -39.49 11.94
N GLY A 69 8.30 -39.38 12.91
CA GLY A 69 9.70 -39.81 12.74
C GLY A 69 10.45 -40.01 14.07
N ASP A 70 11.21 -41.10 14.15
CA ASP A 70 11.74 -41.75 15.35
C ASP A 70 12.80 -40.92 16.13
N PRO A 71 12.77 -40.85 17.47
CA PRO A 71 13.47 -39.82 18.25
C PRO A 71 14.84 -40.25 18.83
N ALA A 72 15.48 -41.31 18.34
CA ALA A 72 16.70 -41.86 18.95
C ALA A 72 18.01 -41.20 18.47
N ILE A 73 18.15 -40.92 17.17
CA ILE A 73 19.38 -40.32 16.59
C ILE A 73 19.50 -38.82 16.95
N VAL A 74 18.36 -38.14 17.07
CA VAL A 74 18.29 -36.69 17.35
C VAL A 74 18.47 -36.38 18.84
N ARG A 75 18.05 -37.27 19.75
CA ARG A 75 18.15 -37.03 21.21
C ARG A 75 19.58 -36.86 21.70
N GLY A 76 20.53 -37.62 21.17
CA GLY A 76 21.93 -37.56 21.61
C GLY A 76 22.63 -36.23 21.30
N ALA A 77 22.38 -35.66 20.12
CA ALA A 77 23.01 -34.42 19.67
C ALA A 77 22.32 -33.15 20.20
N LEU A 78 21.02 -33.26 20.54
CA LEU A 78 20.14 -32.12 20.78
C LEU A 78 19.89 -31.83 22.27
N LEU A 79 20.13 -32.79 23.16
CA LEU A 79 20.07 -32.56 24.61
C LEU A 79 21.15 -31.58 25.12
N ARG A 80 22.16 -31.27 24.30
CA ARG A 80 23.21 -30.29 24.63
C ARG A 80 22.99 -28.90 24.02
N ALA A 81 22.09 -28.76 23.04
CA ALA A 81 21.77 -27.50 22.38
C ALA A 81 20.28 -27.20 22.60
N ASP A 82 20.01 -26.47 23.68
CA ASP A 82 18.74 -25.90 24.15
C ASP A 82 17.48 -26.19 23.30
N GLN A 83 16.45 -26.82 23.90
CA GLN A 83 15.21 -27.29 23.27
C GLN A 83 14.33 -26.18 22.62
N ARG A 84 14.77 -24.93 22.60
CA ARG A 84 14.02 -23.75 22.11
C ARG A 84 14.15 -23.49 20.60
N PHE A 85 14.97 -24.26 19.87
CA PHE A 85 15.34 -23.96 18.47
C PHE A 85 14.49 -24.70 17.41
N HIS A 86 13.57 -25.57 17.82
CA HIS A 86 13.03 -26.63 16.97
C HIS A 86 12.04 -26.25 15.87
N GLU A 87 11.53 -25.02 15.80
CA GLU A 87 10.33 -24.77 14.99
C GLU A 87 10.48 -23.73 13.87
N HIS A 88 11.60 -23.00 13.76
CA HIS A 88 11.60 -21.72 13.03
C HIS A 88 12.84 -21.41 12.16
N GLY A 89 13.73 -22.37 11.87
CA GLY A 89 14.83 -22.13 10.94
C GLY A 89 14.32 -21.89 9.51
N PHE A 90 14.69 -20.75 8.91
CA PHE A 90 14.31 -20.37 7.54
C PHE A 90 15.46 -20.65 6.55
N PRO A 91 15.21 -21.04 5.28
CA PRO A 91 16.30 -21.26 4.31
C PRO A 91 17.05 -19.96 3.98
N GLU A 92 18.37 -19.92 4.17
CA GLU A 92 19.21 -18.73 3.94
C GLU A 92 19.17 -18.30 2.47
N SER A 93 19.32 -19.26 1.56
CA SER A 93 19.29 -18.99 0.10
C SER A 93 17.99 -18.32 -0.36
N HIS A 94 16.85 -18.78 0.15
CA HIS A 94 15.54 -18.18 -0.12
C HIS A 94 15.40 -16.82 0.56
N ALA A 95 15.87 -16.64 1.79
CA ALA A 95 15.85 -15.33 2.44
C ALA A 95 16.70 -14.31 1.68
N ALA A 96 17.89 -14.70 1.23
CA ALA A 96 18.82 -13.83 0.53
C ALA A 96 18.28 -13.37 -0.83
N SER A 97 17.66 -14.26 -1.61
CA SER A 97 17.10 -13.90 -2.91
C SER A 97 15.96 -12.86 -2.80
N PHE A 98 15.06 -13.03 -1.83
CA PHE A 98 14.01 -12.03 -1.55
C PHE A 98 14.58 -10.74 -0.94
N ALA A 99 15.59 -10.84 -0.07
CA ALA A 99 16.23 -9.67 0.52
C ALA A 99 16.86 -8.75 -0.54
N LEU A 100 17.43 -9.32 -1.62
CA LEU A 100 17.95 -8.54 -2.74
C LEU A 100 16.83 -7.72 -3.44
N LEU A 101 15.65 -8.32 -3.65
CA LEU A 101 14.51 -7.61 -4.24
C LEU A 101 13.98 -6.50 -3.34
N VAL A 102 13.92 -6.74 -2.03
CA VAL A 102 13.53 -5.73 -1.04
C VAL A 102 14.54 -4.59 -1.01
N TYR A 103 15.84 -4.90 -1.02
CA TYR A 103 16.89 -3.90 -1.03
C TYR A 103 16.85 -3.05 -2.31
N ALA A 104 16.73 -3.67 -3.48
CA ALA A 104 16.60 -2.95 -4.75
C ALA A 104 15.36 -2.04 -4.76
N SER A 105 14.23 -2.54 -4.26
CA SER A 105 12.99 -1.75 -4.16
C SER A 105 13.12 -0.58 -3.18
N ALA A 106 13.75 -0.79 -2.03
CA ALA A 106 14.01 0.26 -1.05
C ALA A 106 14.99 1.32 -1.58
N TRP A 107 16.01 0.90 -2.33
CA TRP A 107 16.95 1.78 -3.00
C TRP A 107 16.24 2.66 -4.03
N LEU A 108 15.40 2.08 -4.89
CA LEU A 108 14.58 2.84 -5.84
C LEU A 108 13.64 3.80 -5.14
N LYS A 109 12.96 3.38 -4.07
CA LYS A 109 12.10 4.26 -3.28
C LYS A 109 12.87 5.42 -2.64
N CYS A 110 14.11 5.18 -2.19
CA CYS A 110 14.94 6.20 -1.55
C CYS A 110 15.51 7.22 -2.54
N HIS A 111 15.90 6.79 -3.75
CA HIS A 111 16.60 7.64 -4.72
C HIS A 111 15.72 8.15 -5.86
N TYR A 112 14.65 7.42 -6.20
CA TYR A 112 13.73 7.70 -7.32
C TYR A 112 12.26 7.49 -6.89
N PRO A 113 11.77 8.23 -5.88
CA PRO A 113 10.44 8.00 -5.32
C PRO A 113 9.31 8.25 -6.32
N ALA A 114 9.47 9.22 -7.24
CA ALA A 114 8.46 9.54 -8.25
C ALA A 114 8.30 8.42 -9.27
N GLU A 115 9.41 7.92 -9.81
CA GLU A 115 9.48 6.82 -10.77
C GLU A 115 9.03 5.51 -10.14
N PHE A 116 9.45 5.24 -8.90
CA PHE A 116 9.02 4.08 -8.13
C PHE A 116 7.50 4.08 -7.92
N CYS A 117 6.93 5.21 -7.51
CA CYS A 117 5.48 5.34 -7.35
C CYS A 117 4.75 5.18 -8.69
N ALA A 118 5.24 5.81 -9.78
CA ALA A 118 4.67 5.66 -11.11
C ALA A 118 4.65 4.18 -11.56
N ALA A 119 5.76 3.47 -11.40
CA ALA A 119 5.89 2.07 -11.77
C ALA A 119 4.93 1.16 -10.99
N ILE A 120 4.75 1.41 -9.69
CA ILE A 120 3.81 0.66 -8.86
C ILE A 120 2.37 0.97 -9.25
N LEU A 121 2.01 2.24 -9.45
CA LEU A 121 0.68 2.63 -9.91
C LEU A 121 0.34 1.99 -11.27
N ASN A 122 1.34 1.93 -12.15
CA ASN A 122 1.18 1.32 -13.48
C ASN A 122 1.13 -0.21 -13.45
N SER A 123 1.50 -0.83 -12.33
CA SER A 123 1.46 -2.29 -12.14
C SER A 123 0.22 -2.76 -11.39
N GLN A 124 -0.71 -1.86 -11.03
CA GLN A 124 -1.98 -2.22 -10.39
C GLN A 124 -2.89 -3.05 -11.33
N PRO A 125 -3.69 -3.98 -10.78
CA PRO A 125 -3.97 -4.20 -9.35
C PRO A 125 -2.92 -5.08 -8.63
N MET A 126 -2.37 -4.59 -7.49
CA MET A 126 -1.37 -5.32 -6.67
C MET A 126 -1.88 -5.77 -5.29
N GLY A 127 -3.20 -5.76 -5.06
CA GLY A 127 -3.88 -6.43 -3.95
C GLY A 127 -3.68 -5.87 -2.54
N PHE A 128 -2.55 -5.21 -2.24
CA PHE A 128 -2.22 -4.80 -0.87
C PHE A 128 -2.35 -3.29 -0.62
N TYR A 129 -1.84 -2.44 -1.52
CA TYR A 129 -1.90 -0.98 -1.40
C TYR A 129 -2.78 -0.39 -2.50
N ALA A 130 -3.75 0.44 -2.13
CA ALA A 130 -4.54 1.18 -3.09
C ALA A 130 -3.79 2.43 -3.59
N PRO A 131 -4.17 2.98 -4.77
CA PRO A 131 -3.50 4.14 -5.36
C PRO A 131 -3.38 5.35 -4.42
N ALA A 132 -4.40 5.60 -3.59
CA ALA A 132 -4.40 6.71 -2.65
C ALA A 132 -3.22 6.65 -1.66
N GLN A 133 -2.91 5.46 -1.13
CA GLN A 133 -1.82 5.29 -0.16
C GLN A 133 -0.45 5.43 -0.81
N LEU A 134 -0.32 4.96 -2.06
CA LEU A 134 0.93 5.11 -2.81
C LEU A 134 1.22 6.58 -3.11
N ILE A 135 0.20 7.34 -3.50
CA ILE A 135 0.31 8.79 -3.74
C ILE A 135 0.63 9.54 -2.45
N ARG A 136 0.02 9.14 -1.33
CA ARG A 136 0.34 9.71 -0.02
C ARG A 136 1.80 9.46 0.35
N ASP A 137 2.27 8.22 0.23
CA ASP A 137 3.66 7.85 0.48
C ASP A 137 4.61 8.67 -0.42
N ALA A 138 4.29 8.83 -1.70
CA ALA A 138 5.07 9.70 -2.60
C ALA A 138 5.13 11.16 -2.12
N LYS A 139 4.00 11.72 -1.67
CA LYS A 139 3.97 13.08 -1.07
C LYS A 139 4.81 13.18 0.21
N GLU A 140 4.78 12.15 1.06
CA GLU A 140 5.61 12.07 2.27
C GLU A 140 7.12 11.97 1.92
N HIS A 141 7.46 11.49 0.72
CA HIS A 141 8.82 11.52 0.15
C HIS A 141 9.10 12.79 -0.69
N ASN A 142 8.32 13.86 -0.48
CA ASN A 142 8.45 15.16 -1.16
C ASN A 142 8.27 15.12 -2.69
N VAL A 143 7.56 14.11 -3.22
CA VAL A 143 7.19 14.09 -4.64
C VAL A 143 5.98 14.99 -4.88
N VAL A 144 6.11 15.93 -5.82
CA VAL A 144 4.97 16.71 -6.30
C VAL A 144 4.09 15.82 -7.16
N VAL A 145 2.81 15.68 -6.80
CA VAL A 145 1.85 14.87 -7.55
C VAL A 145 0.85 15.77 -8.26
N ARG A 146 0.77 15.66 -9.58
CA ARG A 146 -0.15 16.43 -10.43
C ARG A 146 -1.36 15.58 -10.83
N PRO A 147 -2.57 16.18 -10.87
CA PRO A 147 -3.79 15.47 -11.21
C PRO A 147 -3.77 14.96 -12.66
N ILE A 148 -4.69 14.06 -12.95
CA ILE A 148 -4.98 13.63 -14.33
C ILE A 148 -5.42 14.87 -15.10
N ASP A 149 -4.86 15.09 -16.29
CA ASP A 149 -5.25 16.18 -17.17
C ASP A 149 -5.16 15.75 -18.63
N VAL A 150 -6.21 15.95 -19.41
CA VAL A 150 -6.29 15.46 -20.79
C VAL A 150 -5.21 16.03 -21.73
N ASN A 151 -4.68 17.22 -21.45
CA ASN A 151 -3.63 17.84 -22.26
C ASN A 151 -2.21 17.41 -21.84
N HIS A 152 -2.05 16.75 -20.68
CA HIS A 152 -0.74 16.44 -20.11
C HIS A 152 -0.53 14.97 -19.83
N SER A 153 -1.54 14.28 -19.30
CA SER A 153 -1.49 12.88 -18.91
C SER A 153 -1.41 11.96 -20.12
N ALA A 154 -0.64 10.90 -19.98
CA ALA A 154 -0.76 9.71 -20.81
C ALA A 154 -1.79 8.73 -20.21
N TRP A 155 -1.94 7.56 -20.82
CA TRP A 155 -2.69 6.47 -20.19
C TRP A 155 -2.08 6.07 -18.84
N ASP A 156 -0.78 5.79 -18.84
CA ASP A 156 0.00 5.45 -17.65
C ASP A 156 0.45 6.70 -16.88
N CYS A 157 0.74 6.54 -15.59
CA CYS A 157 1.34 7.59 -14.78
C CYS A 157 2.78 7.82 -15.27
N THR A 158 3.18 9.08 -15.39
CA THR A 158 4.48 9.49 -15.91
C THR A 158 5.18 10.42 -14.93
N VAL A 159 6.50 10.55 -15.06
CA VAL A 159 7.28 11.57 -14.35
C VAL A 159 7.59 12.69 -15.35
N GLU A 160 7.19 13.91 -15.01
CA GLU A 160 7.46 15.10 -15.83
C GLU A 160 8.93 15.56 -15.67
N PRO A 161 9.49 16.37 -16.59
CA PRO A 161 10.90 16.74 -16.58
C PRO A 161 11.38 17.45 -15.30
N ASP A 162 10.47 18.03 -14.53
CA ASP A 162 10.75 18.66 -13.24
C ASP A 162 10.63 17.69 -12.05
N GLY A 163 10.52 16.39 -12.30
CA GLY A 163 10.45 15.34 -11.29
C GLY A 163 9.06 15.13 -10.68
N ALA A 164 8.04 15.85 -11.16
CA ALA A 164 6.67 15.68 -10.66
C ALA A 164 6.01 14.41 -11.22
N LEU A 165 5.29 13.68 -10.37
CA LEU A 165 4.47 12.55 -10.76
C LEU A 165 3.16 13.06 -11.37
N ARG A 166 2.93 12.82 -12.66
CA ARG A 166 1.66 13.03 -13.34
C ARG A 166 0.81 11.77 -13.26
N LEU A 167 -0.40 11.89 -12.73
CA LEU A 167 -1.36 10.79 -12.73
C LEU A 167 -1.86 10.47 -14.15
N GLY A 168 -1.90 9.19 -14.48
CA GLY A 168 -2.36 8.69 -15.78
C GLY A 168 -3.88 8.49 -15.84
N MET A 169 -4.45 8.55 -17.04
CA MET A 169 -5.88 8.33 -17.29
C MET A 169 -6.37 6.95 -16.87
N ARG A 170 -5.47 5.96 -16.73
CA ARG A 170 -5.79 4.61 -16.24
C ARG A 170 -6.45 4.56 -14.87
N LEU A 171 -6.27 5.59 -14.04
CA LEU A 171 -6.86 5.67 -12.71
C LEU A 171 -8.34 6.03 -12.76
N VAL A 172 -8.84 6.55 -13.88
CA VAL A 172 -10.26 6.90 -14.04
C VAL A 172 -11.09 5.64 -14.18
N ALA A 173 -12.04 5.45 -13.27
CA ALA A 173 -12.88 4.27 -13.21
C ALA A 173 -13.66 4.05 -14.51
N GLY A 174 -13.35 2.94 -15.19
CA GLY A 174 -13.97 2.54 -16.44
C GLY A 174 -13.45 3.27 -17.69
N ALA A 175 -12.46 4.16 -17.60
CA ALA A 175 -11.81 4.67 -18.81
C ALA A 175 -11.18 3.51 -19.61
N ARG A 176 -11.20 3.63 -20.93
CA ARG A 176 -10.61 2.63 -21.84
C ARG A 176 -9.22 3.08 -22.26
N LYS A 177 -8.30 2.12 -22.38
CA LYS A 177 -6.92 2.42 -22.78
C LYS A 177 -6.87 3.01 -24.18
N GLU A 178 -7.64 2.44 -25.10
CA GLU A 178 -7.70 2.87 -26.50
C GLU A 178 -8.14 4.33 -26.62
N ASP A 179 -9.13 4.75 -25.82
CA ASP A 179 -9.59 6.15 -25.78
C ASP A 179 -8.50 7.07 -25.16
N GLY A 180 -7.86 6.64 -24.07
CA GLY A 180 -6.79 7.42 -23.45
C GLY A 180 -5.58 7.62 -24.37
N ASP A 181 -5.16 6.56 -25.08
CA ASP A 181 -4.07 6.60 -26.05
C ASP A 181 -4.45 7.49 -27.26
N ALA A 182 -5.70 7.44 -27.73
CA ALA A 182 -6.18 8.28 -28.81
C ALA A 182 -6.24 9.78 -28.44
N ILE A 183 -6.69 10.09 -27.21
CA ILE A 183 -6.64 11.45 -26.65
C ILE A 183 -5.20 11.96 -26.62
N ARG A 184 -4.27 11.14 -26.10
CA ARG A 184 -2.86 11.50 -26.02
C ARG A 184 -2.27 11.75 -27.42
N ALA A 185 -2.57 10.88 -28.39
CA ALA A 185 -2.10 11.02 -29.76
C ALA A 185 -2.66 12.29 -30.46
N ALA A 186 -3.90 12.69 -30.15
CA ALA A 186 -4.48 13.93 -30.67
C ALA A 186 -3.72 15.16 -30.12
N VAL A 187 -3.44 15.18 -28.82
CA VAL A 187 -2.68 16.25 -28.14
C VAL A 187 -1.24 16.33 -28.67
N GLU A 188 -0.57 15.21 -28.90
CA GLU A 188 0.79 15.22 -29.47
C GLU A 188 0.83 15.76 -30.90
N ARG A 189 -0.24 15.55 -31.68
CA ARG A 189 -0.32 15.99 -33.08
C ARG A 189 -0.62 17.47 -33.23
N ARG A 190 -1.54 18.02 -32.44
CA ARG A 190 -2.02 19.42 -32.57
C ARG A 190 -1.61 20.34 -31.44
N GLY A 191 -1.01 19.81 -30.38
CA GLY A 191 -0.73 20.54 -29.16
C GLY A 191 -1.91 20.55 -28.20
N ARG A 192 -1.91 21.52 -27.28
CA ARG A 192 -2.93 21.62 -26.22
C ARG A 192 -4.26 22.10 -26.80
N TYR A 193 -5.34 21.51 -26.31
CA TYR A 193 -6.70 21.89 -26.66
C TYR A 193 -7.28 22.82 -25.58
N SER A 194 -8.02 23.83 -26.00
CA SER A 194 -8.81 24.71 -25.12
C SER A 194 -10.29 24.32 -25.08
N SER A 195 -10.76 23.49 -26.02
CA SER A 195 -12.15 23.04 -26.11
C SER A 195 -12.25 21.51 -26.01
N LEU A 196 -13.16 21.08 -25.13
CA LEU A 196 -13.49 19.67 -24.92
C LEU A 196 -14.05 19.03 -26.19
N LEU A 197 -14.89 19.76 -26.94
CA LEU A 197 -15.50 19.27 -28.17
C LEU A 197 -14.44 19.06 -29.27
N SER A 198 -13.51 20.00 -29.43
CA SER A 198 -12.43 19.87 -30.41
C SER A 198 -11.54 18.66 -30.10
N LEU A 199 -11.20 18.43 -28.83
CA LEU A 199 -10.42 17.27 -28.43
C LEU A 199 -11.17 15.96 -28.69
N TRP A 200 -12.48 15.92 -28.39
CA TRP A 200 -13.33 14.76 -28.65
C TRP A 200 -13.38 14.41 -30.14
N ARG A 201 -13.62 15.41 -31.01
CA ARG A 201 -13.65 15.22 -32.47
C ARG A 201 -12.33 14.71 -33.02
N GLU A 202 -11.20 15.27 -32.56
CA GLU A 202 -9.86 14.90 -33.07
C GLU A 202 -9.33 13.58 -32.52
N SER A 203 -9.69 13.23 -31.28
CA SER A 203 -9.32 11.94 -30.68
C SER A 203 -10.16 10.78 -31.22
N GLY A 204 -11.41 11.03 -31.61
CA GLY A 204 -12.33 9.98 -32.02
C GLY A 204 -12.72 9.02 -30.89
N SER A 205 -12.44 9.41 -29.64
CA SER A 205 -12.73 8.60 -28.45
C SER A 205 -14.20 8.66 -28.06
N SER A 206 -14.64 7.69 -27.26
CA SER A 206 -16.05 7.63 -26.85
C SER A 206 -16.48 8.81 -25.96
N ALA A 207 -17.70 9.30 -26.16
CA ALA A 207 -18.36 10.30 -25.32
C ALA A 207 -18.46 9.82 -23.87
N LEU A 208 -18.59 8.50 -23.65
CA LEU A 208 -18.58 7.92 -22.32
C LEU A 208 -17.24 8.15 -21.59
N THR A 209 -16.10 7.99 -22.27
CA THR A 209 -14.79 8.25 -21.68
C THR A 209 -14.62 9.73 -21.35
N PHE A 210 -15.09 10.65 -22.19
CA PHE A 210 -15.08 12.09 -21.88
C PHE A 210 -15.93 12.43 -20.64
N ARG A 211 -17.11 11.82 -20.47
CA ARG A 211 -17.92 12.00 -19.26
C ARG A 211 -17.21 11.47 -18.01
N ARG A 212 -16.48 10.35 -18.12
CA ARG A 212 -15.69 9.79 -17.02
C ARG A 212 -14.50 10.69 -16.65
N LEU A 213 -13.78 11.19 -17.65
CA LEU A 213 -12.68 12.15 -17.46
C LEU A 213 -13.18 13.47 -16.84
N ALA A 214 -14.36 13.93 -17.25
CA ALA A 214 -14.99 15.12 -16.67
C ALA A 214 -15.38 14.87 -15.20
N GLY A 215 -15.95 13.70 -14.90
CA GLY A 215 -16.20 13.25 -13.54
C GLY A 215 -14.92 13.17 -12.69
N ALA A 216 -13.78 12.83 -13.31
CA ALA A 216 -12.46 12.79 -12.68
C ALA A 216 -11.76 14.16 -12.58
N ASP A 217 -12.39 15.27 -13.00
CA ASP A 217 -11.81 16.64 -13.01
C ASP A 217 -10.54 16.76 -13.87
N ALA A 218 -10.52 16.06 -15.02
CA ALA A 218 -9.35 15.98 -15.90
C ALA A 218 -9.23 17.11 -16.93
N PHE A 219 -10.06 18.15 -16.85
CA PHE A 219 -10.11 19.25 -17.83
C PHE A 219 -9.61 20.59 -17.28
N GLY A 220 -8.85 20.57 -16.18
CA GLY A 220 -8.36 21.79 -15.53
C GLY A 220 -7.50 22.68 -16.43
N SER A 221 -6.70 22.10 -17.34
CA SER A 221 -5.91 22.86 -18.32
C SER A 221 -6.74 23.63 -19.36
N MET A 222 -8.02 23.31 -19.51
CA MET A 222 -8.98 24.04 -20.36
C MET A 222 -9.70 25.15 -19.60
N ASN A 223 -9.35 25.39 -18.33
CA ASN A 223 -10.06 26.28 -17.40
C ASN A 223 -11.53 25.89 -17.18
N LEU A 224 -11.87 24.61 -17.38
CA LEU A 224 -13.22 24.11 -17.12
C LEU A 224 -13.33 23.62 -15.68
N SER A 225 -14.34 24.08 -14.96
CA SER A 225 -14.76 23.45 -13.72
C SER A 225 -15.28 22.03 -14.01
N ARG A 226 -15.22 21.14 -13.01
CA ARG A 226 -15.82 19.79 -13.11
C ARG A 226 -17.27 19.83 -13.63
N GLN A 227 -18.05 20.81 -13.20
CA GLN A 227 -19.46 20.92 -13.56
C GLN A 227 -19.64 21.36 -15.02
N GLU A 228 -18.87 22.35 -15.47
CA GLU A 228 -18.82 22.75 -16.88
C GLU A 228 -18.36 21.59 -17.77
N ALA A 229 -17.29 20.91 -17.39
CA ALA A 229 -16.78 19.76 -18.14
C ALA A 229 -17.83 18.65 -18.24
N LEU A 230 -18.55 18.35 -17.15
CA LEU A 230 -19.63 17.36 -17.15
C LEU A 230 -20.82 17.81 -17.99
N TRP A 231 -21.16 19.09 -17.95
CA TRP A 231 -22.24 19.67 -18.77
C TRP A 231 -21.90 19.54 -20.25
N ASN A 232 -20.71 19.98 -20.65
CA ASN A 232 -20.22 19.92 -22.02
C ASN A 232 -20.11 18.45 -22.50
N ALA A 233 -19.63 17.55 -21.65
CA ALA A 233 -19.53 16.13 -21.99
C ALA A 233 -20.89 15.42 -22.14
N ARG A 234 -21.99 15.95 -21.59
CA ARG A 234 -23.35 15.41 -21.80
C ARG A 234 -23.87 15.66 -23.21
N LEU A 235 -23.41 16.73 -23.85
CA LEU A 235 -23.81 17.10 -25.21
C LEU A 235 -23.18 16.18 -26.26
N LEU A 236 -22.06 15.52 -25.94
CA LEU A 236 -21.39 14.59 -26.84
C LEU A 236 -22.25 13.36 -27.16
N ARG A 237 -22.26 12.98 -28.44
CA ARG A 237 -22.97 11.81 -29.00
C ARG A 237 -21.99 11.03 -29.87
N ASP A 238 -21.88 9.73 -29.67
CA ASP A 238 -21.00 8.87 -30.49
C ASP A 238 -21.56 8.63 -31.91
N ASP A 239 -22.84 8.97 -32.13
CA ASP A 239 -23.49 8.89 -33.43
C ASP A 239 -22.91 9.94 -34.38
N LYS A 240 -22.46 9.50 -35.56
CA LYS A 240 -22.02 10.42 -36.62
C LYS A 240 -23.23 11.20 -37.12
N LEU A 241 -23.23 12.50 -36.92
CA LEU A 241 -24.27 13.43 -37.37
C LEU A 241 -23.66 14.47 -38.32
N PRO A 242 -23.33 14.10 -39.57
CA PRO A 242 -22.53 14.93 -40.49
C PRO A 242 -23.15 16.32 -40.76
N LEU A 243 -24.46 16.43 -40.64
CA LEU A 243 -25.20 17.68 -40.83
C LEU A 243 -24.95 18.71 -39.71
N PHE A 244 -24.54 18.25 -38.52
CA PHE A 244 -24.34 19.08 -37.33
C PHE A 244 -22.85 19.28 -36.97
N ASP A 245 -21.92 18.81 -37.81
CA ASP A 245 -20.48 18.93 -37.58
C ASP A 245 -20.00 20.39 -37.51
N GLY A 246 -20.75 21.33 -38.11
CA GLY A 246 -20.46 22.77 -38.12
C GLY A 246 -21.41 23.65 -37.30
N ALA A 247 -22.34 23.08 -36.51
CA ALA A 247 -23.23 23.88 -35.67
C ALA A 247 -22.42 24.56 -34.54
N GLU A 248 -22.58 25.88 -34.41
CA GLU A 248 -21.92 26.69 -33.38
C GLU A 248 -22.32 26.25 -31.96
N GLU A 249 -21.43 26.55 -31.01
CA GLU A 249 -21.56 26.22 -29.60
C GLU A 249 -22.88 26.78 -29.02
N PRO A 250 -23.60 26.02 -28.18
CA PRO A 250 -24.75 26.59 -27.49
C PRO A 250 -24.34 27.76 -26.59
N GLU A 251 -25.15 28.81 -26.63
CA GLU A 251 -24.99 30.07 -25.88
C GLU A 251 -24.90 29.88 -24.37
N ALA A 252 -24.15 30.82 -23.76
CA ALA A 252 -24.07 31.23 -22.35
C ALA A 252 -24.25 30.14 -21.28
N GLU A 253 -23.16 29.93 -20.54
CA GLU A 253 -23.09 29.06 -19.39
C GLU A 253 -24.28 29.26 -18.42
N PRO A 254 -25.03 28.20 -18.10
CA PRO A 254 -25.87 28.27 -16.91
C PRO A 254 -24.93 28.54 -15.73
N GLY A 255 -25.25 29.51 -14.87
CA GLY A 255 -24.52 29.75 -13.62
C GLY A 255 -24.65 28.53 -12.70
N LEU A 256 -23.81 27.52 -12.93
CA LEU A 256 -23.87 26.24 -12.23
C LEU A 256 -23.47 26.46 -10.76
N PRO A 257 -24.14 25.80 -9.81
CA PRO A 257 -23.88 26.01 -8.40
C PRO A 257 -22.50 25.47 -8.03
N ALA A 258 -21.62 26.32 -7.51
CA ALA A 258 -20.29 25.90 -7.09
C ALA A 258 -20.33 24.71 -6.11
N LEU A 259 -19.46 23.73 -6.33
CA LEU A 259 -19.34 22.58 -5.44
C LEU A 259 -18.55 22.96 -4.17
N SER A 260 -19.03 22.46 -3.03
CA SER A 260 -18.25 22.51 -1.79
C SER A 260 -17.01 21.61 -1.86
N ALA A 261 -15.99 21.89 -1.04
CA ALA A 261 -14.79 21.06 -0.94
C ALA A 261 -15.12 19.58 -0.63
N GLN A 262 -16.10 19.33 0.25
CA GLN A 262 -16.55 17.98 0.58
C GLN A 262 -17.13 17.23 -0.63
N GLN A 263 -17.92 17.92 -1.46
CA GLN A 263 -18.48 17.34 -2.68
C GLN A 263 -17.37 17.04 -3.69
N HIS A 264 -16.39 17.95 -3.86
CA HIS A 264 -15.23 17.69 -4.71
C HIS A 264 -14.50 16.42 -4.28
N THR A 265 -14.12 16.30 -3.01
CA THR A 265 -13.42 15.11 -2.51
C THR A 265 -14.23 13.84 -2.70
N THR A 266 -15.54 13.87 -2.43
CA THR A 266 -16.41 12.69 -2.62
C THR A 266 -16.44 12.25 -4.08
N LEU A 267 -16.56 13.19 -5.00
CA LEU A 267 -16.57 12.93 -6.43
C LEU A 267 -15.20 12.42 -6.94
N ASP A 268 -14.09 12.95 -6.42
CA ASP A 268 -12.74 12.45 -6.73
C ASP A 268 -12.60 10.97 -6.36
N TYR A 269 -12.98 10.60 -5.13
CA TYR A 269 -12.92 9.20 -4.68
C TYR A 269 -13.81 8.27 -5.51
N ASN A 270 -14.98 8.74 -5.94
CA ASN A 270 -15.84 7.95 -6.82
C ASN A 270 -15.25 7.77 -8.23
N ALA A 271 -14.52 8.77 -8.74
CA ALA A 271 -13.99 8.77 -10.10
C ALA A 271 -12.63 8.08 -10.22
N THR A 272 -11.73 8.24 -9.24
CA THR A 272 -10.34 7.76 -9.31
C THR A 272 -9.90 6.96 -8.09
N GLY A 273 -10.76 6.84 -7.06
CA GLY A 273 -10.43 6.17 -5.81
C GLY A 273 -9.53 6.99 -4.86
N LEU A 274 -9.24 8.24 -5.18
CA LEU A 274 -8.39 9.14 -4.40
C LEU A 274 -8.73 10.61 -4.64
N SER A 275 -8.28 11.50 -3.76
CA SER A 275 -8.31 12.97 -3.98
C SER A 275 -6.94 13.57 -3.67
N LEU A 276 -6.48 14.48 -4.52
CA LEU A 276 -5.27 15.28 -4.24
C LEU A 276 -5.56 16.52 -3.40
N LYS A 277 -6.83 16.91 -3.26
CA LYS A 277 -7.29 18.16 -2.64
C LYS A 277 -7.42 18.04 -1.12
N SER A 278 -8.18 17.05 -0.66
CA SER A 278 -8.44 16.81 0.77
C SER A 278 -8.78 15.35 1.05
N HIS A 279 -8.72 14.94 2.31
CA HIS A 279 -9.12 13.59 2.73
C HIS A 279 -10.55 13.59 3.32
N PRO A 280 -11.41 12.58 3.08
CA PRO A 280 -12.79 12.60 3.56
C PRO A 280 -12.93 12.73 5.10
N MET A 281 -11.98 12.18 5.84
CA MET A 281 -11.97 12.26 7.32
C MET A 281 -11.71 13.68 7.84
N GLU A 282 -11.11 14.56 7.04
CA GLU A 282 -10.83 15.95 7.41
C GLU A 282 -12.13 16.72 7.67
N PHE A 283 -13.15 16.52 6.83
CA PHE A 283 -14.47 17.15 7.01
C PHE A 283 -15.22 16.63 8.24
N LEU A 284 -14.93 15.40 8.66
CA LEU A 284 -15.52 14.79 9.87
C LEU A 284 -14.73 15.13 11.13
N ARG A 285 -13.51 15.69 10.99
CA ARG A 285 -12.59 15.90 12.11
C ARG A 285 -13.16 16.75 13.25
N PRO A 286 -13.90 17.85 13.02
CA PRO A 286 -14.49 18.62 14.11
C PRO A 286 -15.45 17.79 14.96
N SER A 287 -16.32 17.00 14.34
CA SER A 287 -17.28 16.11 15.02
C SER A 287 -16.57 14.97 15.76
N LEU A 288 -15.51 14.41 15.16
CA LEU A 288 -14.70 13.36 15.78
C LEU A 288 -13.93 13.87 17.01
N ARG A 289 -13.38 15.08 16.94
CA ARG A 289 -12.71 15.73 18.09
C ARG A 289 -13.68 15.97 19.25
N ALA A 290 -14.91 16.41 18.98
CA ALA A 290 -15.94 16.57 20.00
C ALA A 290 -16.27 15.24 20.72
N ARG A 291 -16.14 14.11 20.02
CA ARG A 291 -16.30 12.76 20.57
C ARG A 291 -15.02 12.16 21.16
N LYS A 292 -13.96 12.96 21.31
CA LYS A 292 -12.63 12.54 21.80
C LYS A 292 -11.97 11.43 20.96
N VAL A 293 -12.32 11.35 19.67
CA VAL A 293 -11.68 10.44 18.71
C VAL A 293 -10.39 11.10 18.21
N ARG A 294 -9.28 10.40 18.37
CA ARG A 294 -7.95 10.87 17.99
C ARG A 294 -7.64 10.56 16.53
N PRO A 295 -6.78 11.36 15.88
CA PRO A 295 -6.19 11.02 14.60
C PRO A 295 -5.31 9.77 14.65
N CYS A 296 -5.20 9.04 13.56
CA CYS A 296 -4.35 7.85 13.44
C CYS A 296 -2.87 8.18 13.66
N GLY A 297 -2.41 9.36 13.25
CA GLY A 297 -1.04 9.83 13.44
C GLY A 297 -0.63 9.93 14.91
N ASP A 298 -1.57 10.23 15.82
CA ASP A 298 -1.30 10.34 17.25
C ASP A 298 -0.90 8.99 17.88
N LEU A 299 -1.26 7.87 17.25
CA LEU A 299 -0.90 6.53 17.73
C LEU A 299 0.61 6.28 17.73
N ARG A 300 1.38 7.02 16.93
CA ARG A 300 2.85 6.94 16.92
C ARG A 300 3.47 7.62 18.15
N ASN A 301 2.74 8.48 18.84
CA ASN A 301 3.25 9.24 19.97
C ASN A 301 3.07 8.48 21.29
N ALA A 302 4.16 7.92 21.80
CA ALA A 302 4.19 7.17 23.05
C ALA A 302 3.71 7.97 24.28
N LYS A 303 3.84 9.30 24.28
CA LYS A 303 3.33 10.15 25.38
C LYS A 303 1.80 10.20 25.39
N LEU A 304 1.20 10.16 24.21
CA LEU A 304 -0.25 10.20 24.03
C LEU A 304 -0.88 8.82 24.24
N CYS A 305 -0.12 7.75 24.01
CA CYS A 305 -0.58 6.37 24.05
C CYS A 305 0.08 5.61 25.22
N HIS A 306 -0.37 5.88 26.43
CA HIS A 306 0.01 5.07 27.58
C HIS A 306 -0.66 3.69 27.52
N ASN A 307 0.03 2.68 28.03
CA ASN A 307 -0.53 1.34 28.19
C ASN A 307 -1.81 1.42 29.05
N ASP A 308 -2.83 0.65 28.66
CA ASP A 308 -4.12 0.52 29.33
C ASP A 308 -5.06 1.73 29.27
N CYS A 309 -4.67 2.83 28.62
CA CYS A 309 -5.60 3.92 28.33
C CYS A 309 -6.50 3.58 27.13
N PRO A 310 -7.84 3.68 27.24
CA PRO A 310 -8.71 3.59 26.09
C PRO A 310 -8.47 4.77 25.14
N ILE A 311 -8.25 4.46 23.87
CA ILE A 311 -8.07 5.41 22.77
C ILE A 311 -9.14 5.09 21.73
N ALA A 312 -9.81 6.14 21.25
CA ALA A 312 -10.72 6.04 20.13
C ALA A 312 -10.04 6.57 18.87
N VAL A 313 -10.12 5.82 17.77
CA VAL A 313 -9.65 6.22 16.44
C VAL A 313 -10.73 5.94 15.41
N ALA A 314 -10.77 6.74 14.35
CA ALA A 314 -11.69 6.54 13.25
C ALA A 314 -11.02 6.82 11.90
N GLY A 315 -11.43 6.11 10.87
CA GLY A 315 -10.85 6.20 9.54
C GLY A 315 -11.65 5.45 8.47
N LEU A 316 -11.26 5.68 7.22
CA LEU A 316 -11.68 4.89 6.07
C LEU A 316 -11.01 3.53 6.11
N VAL A 317 -11.77 2.47 5.88
CA VAL A 317 -11.21 1.12 5.90
C VAL A 317 -10.53 0.81 4.57
N LEU A 318 -9.25 0.51 4.63
CA LEU A 318 -8.44 0.17 3.45
C LEU A 318 -8.47 -1.31 3.15
N VAL A 319 -8.14 -2.13 4.15
CA VAL A 319 -7.92 -3.56 3.98
C VAL A 319 -8.54 -4.30 5.16
N ARG A 320 -9.13 -5.46 4.86
CA ARG A 320 -9.61 -6.43 5.85
C ARG A 320 -8.99 -7.78 5.54
N GLN A 321 -8.25 -8.35 6.47
CA GLN A 321 -7.63 -9.66 6.33
C GLN A 321 -8.11 -10.58 7.44
N ARG A 322 -8.57 -11.78 7.06
CA ARG A 322 -8.97 -12.83 7.99
C ARG A 322 -8.19 -14.11 7.66
N PRO A 323 -6.94 -14.23 8.12
CA PRO A 323 -6.13 -15.43 7.87
C PRO A 323 -6.82 -16.66 8.48
N GLY A 324 -6.90 -17.75 7.72
CA GLY A 324 -7.51 -19.01 8.20
C GLY A 324 -6.80 -19.62 9.42
N THR A 325 -5.53 -19.26 9.63
CA THR A 325 -4.67 -19.75 10.71
C THR A 325 -4.76 -18.95 12.01
N ALA A 326 -5.41 -17.79 12.02
CA ALA A 326 -5.38 -16.84 13.14
C ALA A 326 -6.57 -16.97 14.12
N SER A 327 -7.07 -18.18 14.37
CA SER A 327 -8.14 -18.45 15.36
C SER A 327 -9.35 -17.49 15.29
N GLY A 328 -9.74 -17.06 14.10
CA GLY A 328 -10.89 -16.18 13.87
C GLY A 328 -10.64 -14.67 14.05
N VAL A 329 -9.39 -14.24 14.23
CA VAL A 329 -8.98 -12.82 14.28
C VAL A 329 -9.10 -12.17 12.90
N THR A 330 -9.56 -10.92 12.88
CA THR A 330 -9.62 -10.08 11.68
C THR A 330 -8.70 -8.87 11.85
N PHE A 331 -7.76 -8.69 10.93
CA PHE A 331 -6.92 -7.50 10.85
C PHE A 331 -7.61 -6.47 9.97
N ILE A 332 -7.75 -5.25 10.48
CA ILE A 332 -8.37 -4.14 9.74
C ILE A 332 -7.40 -2.96 9.74
N THR A 333 -7.07 -2.45 8.56
CA THR A 333 -6.30 -1.21 8.42
C THR A 333 -7.24 -0.07 8.10
N ILE A 334 -7.22 0.98 8.92
CA ILE A 334 -7.97 2.22 8.68
C ILE A 334 -7.02 3.37 8.37
N GLU A 335 -7.52 4.38 7.66
CA GLU A 335 -6.78 5.58 7.27
C GLU A 335 -7.57 6.85 7.59
N ASP A 336 -6.86 7.87 8.06
CA ASP A 336 -7.35 9.24 8.11
C ASP A 336 -6.34 10.20 7.44
N GLU A 337 -6.63 11.51 7.49
CA GLU A 337 -5.76 12.53 6.91
C GLU A 337 -4.34 12.55 7.50
N THR A 338 -4.14 11.97 8.69
CA THR A 338 -2.86 12.00 9.43
C THR A 338 -2.06 10.71 9.34
N GLY A 339 -2.69 9.57 9.03
CA GLY A 339 -1.98 8.32 8.78
C GLY A 339 -2.87 7.10 8.75
N ILE A 340 -2.23 5.94 8.84
CA ILE A 340 -2.90 4.65 8.97
C ILE A 340 -2.85 4.12 10.41
N ALA A 341 -3.84 3.32 10.78
CA ALA A 341 -3.86 2.53 12.01
C ALA A 341 -4.20 1.07 11.69
N ASN A 342 -3.42 0.14 12.26
CA ASN A 342 -3.65 -1.29 12.13
C ASN A 342 -4.36 -1.81 13.38
N LEU A 343 -5.52 -2.42 13.17
CA LEU A 343 -6.43 -2.85 14.22
C LEU A 343 -6.56 -4.37 14.23
N ILE A 344 -6.62 -4.94 15.42
CA ILE A 344 -6.83 -6.39 15.63
C ILE A 344 -8.23 -6.57 16.20
N VAL A 345 -9.14 -7.11 15.40
CA VAL A 345 -10.53 -7.35 15.81
C VAL A 345 -10.73 -8.83 16.10
N TRP A 346 -10.94 -9.14 17.38
CA TRP A 346 -11.22 -10.49 17.85
C TRP A 346 -12.59 -10.99 17.37
N ARG A 347 -12.72 -12.31 17.21
CA ARG A 347 -13.93 -12.96 16.66
C ARG A 347 -15.22 -12.52 17.34
N GLN A 348 -15.24 -12.50 18.68
CA GLN A 348 -16.43 -12.14 19.46
C GLN A 348 -16.88 -10.70 19.17
N VAL A 349 -15.93 -9.75 19.14
CA VAL A 349 -16.19 -8.34 18.83
C VAL A 349 -16.68 -8.19 17.39
N TYR A 350 -16.04 -8.88 16.45
CA TYR A 350 -16.44 -8.87 15.04
C TYR A 350 -17.87 -9.42 14.83
N GLU A 351 -18.23 -10.51 15.52
CA GLU A 351 -19.55 -11.12 15.41
C GLU A 351 -20.64 -10.21 16.00
N CYS A 352 -20.38 -9.55 17.13
CA CYS A 352 -21.29 -8.57 17.73
C CYS A 352 -21.52 -7.35 16.82
N TYR A 353 -20.45 -6.83 16.20
CA TYR A 353 -20.49 -5.61 15.40
C TYR A 353 -20.35 -5.86 13.89
N ARG A 354 -20.85 -7.00 13.40
CA ARG A 354 -20.62 -7.46 12.03
C ARG A 354 -21.04 -6.47 10.94
N LYS A 355 -22.13 -5.73 11.16
CA LYS A 355 -22.61 -4.71 10.20
C LYS A 355 -21.64 -3.53 10.15
N GLN A 356 -21.20 -3.05 11.31
CA GLN A 356 -20.26 -1.95 11.45
C GLN A 356 -18.89 -2.34 10.90
N ALA A 357 -18.38 -3.53 11.25
CA ALA A 357 -17.09 -4.05 10.77
C ALA A 357 -16.98 -4.14 9.23
N ARG A 358 -18.13 -4.26 8.55
CA ARG A 358 -18.23 -4.28 7.08
C ARG A 358 -18.43 -2.89 6.45
N ALA A 359 -18.65 -1.84 7.25
CA ALA A 359 -18.82 -0.48 6.75
C ALA A 359 -17.49 0.13 6.27
N ASN A 360 -17.55 1.01 5.28
CA ASN A 360 -16.38 1.66 4.68
C ASN A 360 -15.71 2.70 5.60
N VAL A 361 -16.43 3.17 6.62
CA VAL A 361 -15.91 4.02 7.70
C VAL A 361 -16.07 3.27 9.01
N LEU A 362 -14.99 3.23 9.80
CA LEU A 362 -14.99 2.64 11.12
C LEU A 362 -14.55 3.67 12.16
N SER A 363 -15.23 3.66 13.30
CA SER A 363 -14.79 4.30 14.53
C SER A 363 -14.69 3.21 15.59
N LEU A 364 -13.52 3.05 16.17
CA LEU A 364 -13.22 2.00 17.15
C LEU A 364 -12.62 2.64 18.41
N THR A 365 -13.03 2.14 19.57
CA THR A 365 -12.45 2.52 20.87
C THR A 365 -11.83 1.27 21.48
N GLU A 366 -10.54 1.30 21.75
CA GLU A 366 -9.82 0.16 22.33
C GLU A 366 -8.86 0.64 23.43
N ARG A 367 -8.63 -0.19 24.45
CA ARG A 367 -7.51 0.02 25.37
C ARG A 367 -6.20 -0.29 24.66
N SER A 368 -5.32 0.69 24.59
CA SER A 368 -3.94 0.55 24.11
C SER A 368 -3.28 -0.62 24.84
N SER A 369 -3.08 -1.75 24.16
CA SER A 369 -2.16 -2.78 24.63
C SER A 369 -0.81 -2.56 23.96
N ALA A 370 0.25 -2.56 24.77
CA ALA A 370 1.65 -2.25 24.44
C ALA A 370 2.33 -3.15 23.39
N LYS A 371 1.57 -3.77 22.48
CA LYS A 371 2.10 -4.64 21.42
C LYS A 371 2.02 -4.00 20.03
N VAL A 372 1.83 -2.69 19.94
CA VAL A 372 2.15 -1.93 18.72
C VAL A 372 3.66 -1.71 18.68
N ARG A 373 4.40 -2.74 18.26
CA ARG A 373 5.80 -2.58 17.87
C ARG A 373 5.83 -1.99 16.47
N LEU A 374 6.35 -0.77 16.40
CA LEU A 374 6.74 -0.11 15.17
C LEU A 374 7.73 -1.02 14.42
N CYS A 375 7.29 -1.62 13.31
CA CYS A 375 8.21 -1.98 12.25
C CYS A 375 8.34 -0.73 11.38
N THR A 376 9.40 0.04 11.61
CA THR A 376 9.96 0.97 10.63
C THR A 376 10.60 0.20 9.50
#